data_AF-A0A1Y2IHY9-F1
#
_entry.id   AF-A0A1Y2IHY9-F1
#
_cell.length_a   1.000
_cell.length_b   1.000
_cell.length_c   1.000
_cell.angle_alpha   90.00
_cell.angle_beta   90.00
_cell.angle_gamma   90.00
#
_symmetry.space_group_name_H-M   'P 1'
#
loop_
_entity.id
_entity.type
_entity.pdbx_description
1 polymer ?
#
loop_
_entity_poly.entity_id
_entity_poly.type
_entity_poly.pdbx_seq_one_letter_code
_entity_poly.pdbx_strand_id
1 'polypeptide(L)'
;MPLSPESRSLLLSIFKGEPNARCVWEWRDFLKAMSELDFDVEQVDGVVFRFKAPDRWQNQVLVLHMNHKRLLEKSFQNRLAGRLARKFGWCAATFRDAAGNTL
;
A
#
# COMPACT_ATOMS: atom_id res chain seq x y z
N MET A 1 1.49 -15.16 -3.06
CA MET A 1 2.63 -15.09 -2.13
C MET A 1 2.17 -14.40 -0.87
N PRO A 2 2.53 -14.88 0.34
CA PRO A 2 2.17 -14.18 1.55
C PRO A 2 3.02 -12.90 1.69
N LEU A 3 2.35 -11.78 1.96
CA LEU A 3 3.00 -10.54 2.42
C LEU A 3 3.85 -10.82 3.66
N SER A 4 4.99 -10.14 3.79
CA SER A 4 5.73 -10.11 5.05
C SER A 4 4.87 -9.47 6.16
N PRO A 5 5.14 -9.78 7.45
CA PRO A 5 4.44 -9.13 8.56
C PRO A 5 4.53 -7.60 8.49
N GLU A 6 5.69 -7.04 8.16
CA GLU A 6 5.89 -5.59 8.04
C GLU A 6 5.07 -4.98 6.91
N SER A 7 5.09 -5.59 5.71
CA SER A 7 4.30 -5.14 4.57
C SER A 7 2.80 -5.20 4.87
N ARG A 8 2.35 -6.24 5.59
CA ARG A 8 0.98 -6.36 6.05
C ARG A 8 0.61 -5.27 7.05
N SER A 9 1.43 -5.05 8.08
CA SER A 9 1.23 -4.01 9.07
C SER A 9 1.21 -2.61 8.46
N LEU A 10 2.04 -2.36 7.44
CA LEU A 10 2.00 -1.12 6.66
C LEU A 10 0.66 -0.94 5.93
N LEU A 11 0.17 -1.97 5.22
CA LEU A 11 -1.09 -1.91 4.49
C LEU A 11 -2.27 -1.78 5.44
N LEU A 12 -2.28 -2.52 6.54
CA LEU A 12 -3.28 -2.38 7.60
C LEU A 12 -3.22 -1.01 8.26
N SER A 13 -2.02 -0.44 8.43
CA SER A 13 -1.88 0.95 8.82
C SER A 13 -2.64 1.80 7.81
N ILE A 14 -2.30 1.75 6.51
CA ILE A 14 -2.93 2.53 5.43
C ILE A 14 -4.46 2.46 5.50
N PHE A 15 -5.04 1.27 5.64
CA PHE A 15 -6.49 1.07 5.67
C PHE A 15 -7.14 1.14 7.06
N LYS A 16 -6.39 1.51 8.11
CA LYS A 16 -6.85 1.55 9.51
C LYS A 16 -7.46 0.21 9.94
N GLY A 17 -6.70 -0.85 9.76
CA GLY A 17 -7.11 -2.21 10.07
C GLY A 17 -7.45 -2.45 11.54
N GLU A 18 -6.95 -1.62 12.46
CA GLU A 18 -7.20 -1.71 13.89
C GLU A 18 -7.31 -0.32 14.54
N PRO A 19 -7.88 -0.22 15.75
CA PRO A 19 -7.76 0.96 16.59
C PRO A 19 -6.28 1.34 16.75
N ASN A 20 -5.94 2.61 16.51
CA ASN A 20 -4.58 3.13 16.61
C ASN A 20 -3.53 2.46 15.68
N ALA A 21 -3.93 1.76 14.62
CA ALA A 21 -3.03 1.11 13.64
C ALA A 21 -2.08 2.08 12.89
N ARG A 22 -2.17 3.38 13.16
CA ARG A 22 -1.59 4.42 12.32
C ARG A 22 -0.14 4.70 12.75
N CYS A 23 0.81 4.30 11.92
CA CYS A 23 2.24 4.53 12.10
C CYS A 23 2.80 5.36 10.93
N VAL A 24 3.91 6.05 11.15
CA VAL A 24 4.68 6.65 10.07
C VAL A 24 5.55 5.56 9.46
N TRP A 25 5.48 5.40 8.15
CA TRP A 25 6.27 4.44 7.38
C TRP A 25 7.12 5.16 6.35
N GLU A 26 8.20 4.53 5.89
CA GLU A 26 8.97 5.09 4.78
C GLU A 26 8.34 4.71 3.43
N TRP A 27 8.58 5.53 2.41
CA TRP A 27 8.15 5.22 1.04
C TRP A 27 8.71 3.90 0.55
N ARG A 28 9.96 3.56 0.91
CA ARG A 28 10.59 2.28 0.55
C ARG A 28 9.81 1.08 1.07
N ASP A 29 9.20 1.18 2.25
CA ASP A 29 8.42 0.08 2.85
C ASP A 29 7.15 -0.15 2.04
N PHE A 30 6.55 0.94 1.55
CA PHE A 30 5.41 0.85 0.63
C PHE A 30 5.81 0.23 -0.71
N LEU A 31 6.96 0.61 -1.28
CA LEU A 31 7.45 -0.01 -2.53
C LEU A 31 7.69 -1.51 -2.35
N LYS A 32 8.29 -1.92 -1.23
CA LYS A 32 8.47 -3.33 -0.87
C LYS A 32 7.13 -4.06 -0.80
N ALA A 33 6.15 -3.51 -0.10
CA ALA A 33 4.82 -4.11 -0.01
C ALA A 33 4.13 -4.25 -1.37
N MET A 34 4.25 -3.26 -2.26
CA MET A 34 3.71 -3.35 -3.62
C MET A 34 4.42 -4.43 -4.45
N SER A 35 5.75 -4.55 -4.34
CA SER A 35 6.51 -5.61 -4.99
C SER A 35 6.14 -7.01 -4.49
N GLU A 36 5.90 -7.18 -3.19
CA GLU A 36 5.40 -8.45 -2.62
C GLU A 36 3.98 -8.80 -3.10
N LEU A 37 3.21 -7.78 -3.50
CA LEU A 37 1.93 -7.94 -4.19
C LEU A 37 2.07 -8.12 -5.70
N ASP A 38 3.27 -8.45 -6.19
CA ASP A 38 3.60 -8.68 -7.60
C ASP A 38 3.29 -7.48 -8.50
N PHE A 39 3.28 -6.26 -7.96
CA PHE A 39 3.22 -5.06 -8.80
C PHE A 39 4.59 -4.83 -9.43
N ASP A 40 4.56 -4.49 -10.72
CA ASP A 40 5.71 -3.94 -11.42
C ASP A 40 5.80 -2.44 -11.10
N VAL A 41 6.94 -2.03 -10.55
CA VAL A 41 7.16 -0.69 -9.98
C VAL A 41 8.24 0.02 -10.76
N GLU A 42 7.86 1.12 -11.41
CA GLU A 42 8.74 1.94 -12.23
C GLU A 42 8.81 3.36 -11.65
N GLN A 43 10.02 3.89 -11.43
CA GLN A 43 10.20 5.31 -11.15
C GLN A 43 10.28 6.06 -12.47
N VAL A 44 9.26 6.88 -12.77
CA VAL A 44 9.12 7.54 -14.07
C VAL A 44 9.90 8.85 -14.10
N ASP A 45 9.76 9.67 -13.07
CA ASP A 45 10.44 10.97 -12.98
C ASP A 45 10.50 11.44 -11.54
N GLY A 46 11.71 11.62 -10.99
CA GLY A 46 11.94 12.19 -9.67
C GLY A 46 11.11 11.54 -8.56
N VAL A 47 9.99 12.17 -8.19
CA VAL A 47 9.07 11.68 -7.15
C VAL A 47 7.86 10.92 -7.68
N VAL A 48 7.76 10.68 -8.98
CA VAL A 48 6.63 10.02 -9.64
C VAL A 48 6.94 8.55 -9.90
N PHE A 49 6.04 7.68 -9.43
CA PHE A 49 6.13 6.24 -9.56
C PHE A 49 4.88 5.69 -10.26
N ARG A 50 5.09 4.76 -11.20
CA ARG A 50 4.06 3.96 -11.86
C ARG A 50 4.07 2.56 -11.28
N PHE A 51 2.89 2.07 -10.93
CA PHE A 51 2.64 0.74 -10.39
C PHE A 51 1.70 0.03 -11.34
N LYS A 52 2.18 -1.01 -12.01
CA LYS A 52 1.35 -1.87 -12.86
C LYS A 52 0.96 -3.10 -12.06
N ALA A 53 -0.34 -3.28 -11.86
CA ALA A 53 -0.88 -4.37 -11.08
C ALA A 53 -0.81 -5.70 -11.85
N PRO A 54 -0.68 -6.85 -11.16
CA PRO A 54 -0.81 -8.16 -11.78
C PRO A 54 -2.25 -8.46 -12.21
N ASP A 55 -2.45 -9.54 -12.98
CA ASP A 55 -3.75 -9.97 -13.53
C ASP A 55 -4.87 -10.06 -12.47
N ARG A 56 -4.56 -10.53 -11.25
CA ARG A 56 -5.53 -10.63 -10.14
C ARG A 56 -6.14 -9.28 -9.72
N TRP A 57 -5.46 -8.19 -10.06
CA TRP A 57 -5.90 -6.81 -9.86
C TRP A 57 -6.22 -6.13 -11.20
N GLN A 58 -6.61 -6.92 -12.20
CA GLN A 58 -7.10 -6.51 -13.51
C GLN A 58 -6.09 -5.68 -14.33
N ASN A 59 -4.78 -5.91 -14.16
CA ASN A 59 -3.72 -5.19 -14.90
C ASN A 59 -3.82 -3.66 -14.84
N GLN A 60 -4.45 -3.12 -13.80
CA GLN A 60 -4.65 -1.69 -13.68
C GLN A 60 -3.34 -0.97 -13.37
N VAL A 61 -3.20 0.25 -13.89
CA VAL A 61 -2.05 1.13 -13.62
C VAL A 61 -2.43 2.20 -12.60
N LEU A 62 -1.58 2.35 -11.57
CA LEU A 62 -1.64 3.42 -10.58
C LEU A 62 -0.39 4.29 -10.69
N VAL A 63 -0.57 5.61 -10.72
CA VAL A 63 0.54 6.57 -10.68
C VAL A 63 0.48 7.35 -9.38
N LEU A 64 1.55 7.33 -8.58
CA LEU A 64 1.64 8.05 -7.31
C LEU A 64 2.81 9.02 -7.30
N HIS A 65 2.63 10.11 -6.56
CA HIS A 65 3.69 11.05 -6.24
C HIS A 65 4.15 10.76 -4.82
N MET A 66 5.39 10.34 -4.67
CA MET A 66 6.11 10.31 -3.40
C MET A 66 6.20 11.73 -2.85
N ASN A 67 6.00 11.93 -1.55
CA ASN A 67 6.25 13.24 -0.96
C ASN A 67 7.76 13.49 -0.80
N HIS A 68 8.19 14.76 -0.75
CA HIS A 68 9.61 15.09 -0.63
C HIS A 68 10.26 14.56 0.67
N LYS A 69 9.45 14.35 1.72
CA LYS A 69 9.90 13.74 2.98
C LYS A 69 10.16 12.23 2.86
N ARG A 70 9.64 11.57 1.81
CA ARG A 70 9.68 10.11 1.60
C ARG A 70 9.03 9.31 2.73
N LEU A 71 8.03 9.91 3.39
CA LEU A 71 7.32 9.33 4.53
C LEU A 71 5.83 9.20 4.25
N LEU A 72 5.25 8.06 4.58
CA LEU A 72 3.82 7.85 4.65
C LEU A 72 3.32 8.34 6.02
N GLU A 73 3.12 9.64 6.14
CA GLU A 73 2.44 10.25 7.28
C GLU A 73 0.91 10.02 7.21
N LYS A 74 0.21 10.23 8.33
CA LYS A 74 -1.25 10.00 8.45
C LYS A 74 -2.08 10.63 7.34
N SER A 75 -1.80 11.88 6.97
CA SER A 75 -2.52 12.59 5.91
C SER A 75 -2.31 11.96 4.54
N PHE A 76 -1.08 11.52 4.25
CA PHE A 76 -0.74 10.88 3.00
C PHE A 76 -1.35 9.48 2.91
N GLN A 77 -1.31 8.72 4.00
CA GLN A 77 -1.91 7.39 4.04
C GLN A 77 -3.44 7.44 3.89
N ASN A 78 -4.13 8.45 4.43
CA ASN A 78 -5.56 8.64 4.16
C ASN A 78 -5.85 8.86 2.67
N ARG A 79 -5.03 9.70 2.00
CA ARG A 79 -5.17 9.92 0.55
C ARG A 79 -4.88 8.65 -0.23
N LEU A 80 -3.83 7.92 0.15
CA LEU A 80 -3.43 6.66 -0.47
C LEU A 80 -4.52 5.59 -0.32
N ALA A 81 -5.07 5.42 0.88
CA ALA A 81 -6.17 4.49 1.13
C ALA A 81 -7.37 4.77 0.22
N GLY A 82 -7.79 6.02 0.11
CA GLY A 82 -8.90 6.39 -0.77
C GLY A 82 -8.61 6.10 -2.25
N ARG A 83 -7.37 6.30 -2.71
CA ARG A 83 -6.99 6.00 -4.10
C ARG A 83 -6.95 4.49 -4.37
N LEU A 84 -6.35 3.73 -3.46
CA LEU A 84 -6.25 2.27 -3.56
C LEU A 84 -7.63 1.61 -3.47
N ALA A 85 -8.50 2.09 -2.58
CA ALA A 85 -9.88 1.62 -2.48
C ALA A 85 -10.66 1.86 -3.78
N ARG A 86 -10.55 3.04 -4.39
CA ARG A 86 -11.23 3.33 -5.67
C ARG A 86 -10.68 2.53 -6.83
N LYS A 87 -9.37 2.29 -6.87
CA LYS A 87 -8.70 1.63 -8.00
C LYS A 87 -8.85 0.11 -7.94
N PHE A 88 -8.62 -0.48 -6.77
CA PHE A 88 -8.53 -1.93 -6.60
C PHE A 88 -9.61 -2.52 -5.69
N GLY A 89 -10.50 -1.70 -5.13
CA GLY A 89 -11.49 -2.17 -4.14
C GLY A 89 -10.89 -2.53 -2.78
N TRP A 90 -9.63 -2.13 -2.52
CA TRP A 90 -8.91 -2.52 -1.31
C TRP A 90 -9.47 -1.87 -0.05
N CYS A 91 -9.50 -2.66 1.02
CA CYS A 91 -9.81 -2.22 2.37
C CYS A 91 -8.96 -2.99 3.38
N ALA A 92 -9.18 -2.76 4.68
CA ALA A 92 -8.46 -3.51 5.71
C ALA A 92 -8.65 -5.03 5.59
N ALA A 93 -9.87 -5.48 5.27
CA ALA A 93 -10.18 -6.91 5.12
C ALA A 93 -9.41 -7.57 3.98
N THR A 94 -8.96 -6.82 2.98
CA THR A 94 -8.10 -7.33 1.89
C THR A 94 -6.78 -7.89 2.40
N PHE A 95 -6.28 -7.38 3.55
CA PHE A 95 -4.95 -7.70 4.08
C PHE A 95 -4.97 -8.34 5.47
N ARG A 96 -6.16 -8.62 6.02
CA ARG A 96 -6.29 -9.48 7.19
C ARG A 96 -6.10 -10.93 6.76
N ASP A 97 -5.58 -11.75 7.65
CA ASP A 97 -5.55 -13.19 7.42
C ASP A 97 -6.96 -13.81 7.52
N ALA A 98 -7.08 -15.08 7.13
CA ALA A 98 -8.34 -15.84 7.20
C ALA A 98 -8.87 -16.00 8.64
N ALA A 99 -8.05 -15.74 9.66
CA ALA A 99 -8.43 -15.78 11.07
C ALA A 99 -8.92 -14.41 11.60
N GLY A 100 -8.79 -13.34 10.80
CA GLY A 100 -9.12 -11.99 11.22
C GLY A 100 -8.17 -11.41 12.27
N ASN A 101 -7.03 -12.08 12.52
CA ASN A 101 -6.08 -11.68 13.54
C ASN A 101 -4.99 -10.81 12.96
N THR A 102 -4.68 -9.75 13.70
CA THR A 102 -3.49 -8.94 13.55
C THR A 102 -2.43 -9.47 14.49
N LEU A 103 -1.37 -10.02 13.90
CA LEU A 103 -0.16 -10.39 14.62
C LEU A 103 0.73 -9.15 14.78
#